data_AF-A0A1Z9JJ27-F1
#
_entry.id   AF-A0A1Z9JJ27-F1
#
_cell.length_a   1.000
_cell.length_b   1.000
_cell.length_c   1.000
_cell.angle_alpha   90.00
_cell.angle_beta   90.00
_cell.angle_gamma   90.00
#
_symmetry.space_group_name_H-M   'P 1'
#
loop_
_entity.id
_entity.type
_entity.pdbx_description
1 polymer ?
#
loop_
_entity_poly.entity_id
_entity_poly.type
_entity_poly.pdbx_seq_one_letter_code
_entity_poly.pdbx_strand_id
1 'polypeptide(L)' 'MTPAQVQANPTAETQEGAFLDLVDGEGNVLVQGKGVDAVNASARAQGLRFPALGYWSPEGHCFVKPAPGDCNGVFRR' A
#
# COMPACT_ATOMS: atom_id res chain seq x y z
N MET A 1 -9.73 24.13 -3.35
CA MET A 1 -8.59 23.27 -3.71
C MET A 1 -8.98 21.84 -3.32
N THR A 2 -9.32 21.00 -4.29
CA THR A 2 -9.64 19.58 -4.06
C THR A 2 -8.34 18.84 -3.71
N PRO A 3 -8.29 18.01 -2.65
CA PRO A 3 -7.11 17.20 -2.38
C PRO A 3 -6.88 16.30 -3.58
N ALA A 4 -5.69 16.36 -4.18
CA ALA A 4 -5.29 15.37 -5.17
C ALA A 4 -5.35 14.01 -4.47
N GLN A 5 -6.36 13.22 -4.79
CA GLN A 5 -6.41 11.83 -4.39
C GLN A 5 -5.21 11.17 -5.07
N VAL A 6 -4.12 11.02 -4.33
CA VAL A 6 -2.97 10.21 -4.74
C VAL A 6 -3.48 8.78 -4.79
N GLN A 7 -4.04 8.41 -5.94
CA GLN A 7 -4.40 7.04 -6.24
C GLN A 7 -3.09 6.27 -6.39
N ALA A 8 -2.90 5.18 -5.65
CA ALA A 8 -1.73 4.33 -5.82
C ALA A 8 -1.63 3.92 -7.30
N ASN A 9 -0.44 4.09 -7.87
CA ASN A 9 -0.14 3.44 -9.13
C ASN A 9 -0.11 1.92 -8.87
N PRO A 10 -1.00 1.10 -9.46
CA PRO A 10 -1.14 -0.31 -9.12
C PRO A 10 0.05 -1.17 -9.54
N THR A 11 1.10 -0.58 -10.13
CA THR A 11 2.31 -1.28 -10.57
C THR A 11 3.60 -0.66 -10.05
N ALA A 12 3.52 0.38 -9.21
CA ALA A 12 4.69 1.07 -8.72
C ALA A 12 4.53 1.45 -7.24
N GLU A 13 5.63 1.42 -6.51
CA GLU A 13 5.65 1.83 -5.12
C GLU A 13 5.54 3.35 -4.98
N THR A 14 4.86 3.76 -3.92
CA THR A 14 4.84 5.14 -3.45
C THR A 14 6.21 5.47 -2.88
N GLN A 15 6.71 6.69 -3.10
CA GLN A 15 7.95 7.13 -2.45
C GLN A 15 7.79 7.15 -0.93
N GLU A 16 8.85 6.83 -0.19
CA GLU A 16 8.82 6.67 1.28
C GLU A 16 8.11 7.83 1.98
N GLY A 17 8.51 9.08 1.74
CA GLY A 17 7.90 10.24 2.39
C GLY A 17 6.39 10.34 2.15
N ALA A 18 5.95 10.15 0.90
CA ALA A 18 4.53 10.15 0.56
C ALA A 18 3.79 8.92 1.13
N PHE A 19 4.48 7.80 1.34
CA PHE A 19 3.91 6.62 1.99
C PHE A 19 3.73 6.85 3.49
N LEU A 20 4.69 7.49 4.16
CA LEU A 20 4.58 7.86 5.58
C LEU A 20 3.41 8.82 5.82
N ASP A 21 3.21 9.80 4.94
CA ASP A 21 2.04 10.69 4.98
C ASP A 21 0.71 9.92 4.90
N LEU A 22 0.67 8.82 4.14
CA LEU A 22 -0.51 7.95 4.05
C LEU A 22 -0.72 7.12 5.32
N VAL A 23 0.36 6.61 5.93
CA VAL A 23 0.29 5.86 7.20
C VAL A 23 -0.27 6.74 8.32
N ASP A 24 0.13 8.02 8.36
CA ASP A 24 -0.33 8.99 9.35
C ASP A 24 -1.76 9.53 9.06
N GLY A 25 -2.33 9.21 7.89
CA GLY A 25 -3.66 9.66 7.49
C GLY A 25 -4.78 9.06 8.36
N GLU A 26 -5.69 9.90 8.84
CA GLU A 26 -6.82 9.47 9.66
C GLU A 26 -7.73 8.48 8.90
N GLY A 27 -8.08 7.37 9.56
CA GLY A 27 -8.95 6.34 8.98
C GLY A 27 -8.24 5.41 7.97
N ASN A 28 -6.93 5.58 7.78
CA ASN A 28 -6.12 4.66 7.00
C ASN A 28 -5.66 3.47 7.84
N VAL A 29 -5.45 2.35 7.15
CA VAL A 29 -5.04 1.07 7.74
C VAL A 29 -3.80 0.59 7.01
N LEU A 30 -2.72 0.37 7.77
CA LEU A 30 -1.48 -0.24 7.29
C LEU A 30 -1.62 -1.77 7.31
N VAL A 31 -1.30 -2.39 6.18
CA VAL A 31 -1.31 -3.85 6.01
C VAL A 31 0.05 -4.29 5.49
N GLN A 32 0.64 -5.32 6.10
CA GLN A 32 1.92 -5.91 5.68
C GLN A 32 1.70 -7.33 5.14
N GLY A 33 2.52 -7.73 4.16
CA GLY A 33 2.53 -9.08 3.62
C GLY A 33 3.71 -9.33 2.69
N LYS A 34 3.98 -10.59 2.34
CA LYS A 34 5.05 -10.95 1.39
C LYS A 34 4.65 -10.60 -0.04
N GLY A 35 5.12 -9.45 -0.52
CA GLY A 35 4.74 -8.87 -1.82
C GLY A 35 3.30 -8.33 -1.87
N VAL A 36 2.98 -7.62 -2.95
CA VAL A 36 1.69 -6.94 -3.15
C VAL A 36 0.49 -7.88 -3.12
N ASP A 37 0.66 -9.11 -3.61
CA ASP A 37 -0.43 -10.10 -3.68
C ASP A 37 -0.87 -10.52 -2.26
N ALA A 38 0.07 -10.71 -1.33
CA ALA A 38 -0.24 -11.05 0.06
C ALA A 38 -0.87 -9.87 0.83
N VAL A 39 -0.36 -8.65 0.62
CA VAL A 39 -0.94 -7.42 1.17
C VAL A 39 -2.40 -7.28 0.72
N ASN A 40 -2.67 -7.44 -0.57
CA ASN A 40 -4.01 -7.34 -1.13
C ASN A 40 -4.95 -8.45 -0.63
N ALA A 41 -4.45 -9.68 -0.47
CA ALA A 41 -5.23 -10.76 0.12
C ALA A 41 -5.63 -10.43 1.57
N SER A 42 -4.69 -9.92 2.37
CA SER A 42 -4.95 -9.52 3.77
C SER A 42 -5.93 -8.35 3.86
N ALA A 43 -5.78 -7.33 3.01
CA ALA A 43 -6.70 -6.20 2.96
C ALA A 43 -8.13 -6.61 2.58
N ARG A 44 -8.28 -7.54 1.63
CA ARG A 44 -9.59 -8.12 1.27
C ARG A 44 -10.21 -8.90 2.43
N ALA A 45 -9.42 -9.72 3.12
CA ALA A 45 -9.90 -10.48 4.27
C ALA A 45 -10.39 -9.57 5.43
N GLN A 46 -9.82 -8.36 5.53
CA GLN A 46 -10.22 -7.34 6.49
C GLN A 46 -11.38 -6.46 6.00
N GLY A 47 -11.85 -6.62 4.76
CA GLY A 47 -12.92 -5.80 4.17
C GLY A 47 -12.51 -4.37 3.82
N LEU A 48 -11.21 -4.10 3.67
CA LEU A 48 -10.69 -2.76 3.38
C LEU A 48 -11.01 -2.32 1.94
N ARG A 49 -11.05 -1.01 1.74
CA ARG A 49 -11.44 -0.40 0.46
C ARG A 49 -10.28 -0.41 -0.53
N PHE A 50 -10.60 -0.80 -1.77
CA PHE A 50 -9.69 -0.76 -2.91
C PHE A 50 -9.95 0.46 -3.82
N PRO A 51 -8.93 0.94 -4.57
CA PRO A 51 -7.53 0.50 -4.54
C PRO A 51 -6.83 0.93 -3.25
N ALA A 52 -5.65 0.35 -2.97
CA ALA A 52 -4.75 0.90 -1.96
C ALA A 52 -4.45 2.37 -2.25
N LEU A 53 -4.16 3.15 -1.21
CA LEU A 53 -3.67 4.51 -1.32
C LEU A 53 -2.18 4.55 -1.66
N GLY A 54 -1.42 3.54 -1.24
CA GLY A 54 0.00 3.39 -1.58
C GLY A 54 0.52 2.01 -1.23
N TYR A 55 1.60 1.61 -1.90
CA TYR A 55 2.41 0.45 -1.54
C TYR A 55 3.85 0.87 -1.35
N TRP A 56 4.55 0.26 -0.41
CA TRP A 56 5.95 0.56 -0.17
C TRP A 56 6.69 -0.58 0.51
N SER A 57 7.95 -0.74 0.14
CA SER A 57 8.92 -1.59 0.79
C SER A 57 10.28 -0.86 0.84
N PRO A 58 11.11 -1.11 1.86
CA PRO A 58 12.45 -0.54 1.91
C PRO A 58 13.31 -0.92 0.69
N GLU A 59 13.12 -2.12 0.16
CA GLU A 59 13.91 -2.67 -0.95
C GLU A 59 13.33 -2.38 -2.35
N GLY A 60 12.14 -1.79 -2.47
CA GLY A 60 11.50 -1.51 -3.76
C GLY A 60 11.01 -2.77 -4.49
N HIS A 61 10.54 -3.78 -3.77
CA HIS A 61 10.20 -5.10 -4.31
C HIS A 61 8.73 -5.55 -4.18
N CYS A 62 7.81 -4.67 -3.77
CA CYS A 62 6.38 -5.00 -3.62
C CYS A 62 5.79 -5.67 -4.86
N PHE A 63 6.21 -5.25 -6.05
CA PHE A 63 5.70 -5.73 -7.34
C PHE A 63 6.63 -6.74 -8.04
N VAL A 64 7.75 -7.13 -7.42
CA VAL A 64 8.68 -8.11 -7.97
C VAL A 64 8.13 -9.53 -7.78
N LYS A 65 8.30 -10.39 -8.79
CA LYS A 65 7.88 -11.79 -8.76
C LYS A 65 9.07 -12.73 -8.99
N PRO A 66 9.33 -13.73 -8.12
CA PRO A 66 8.65 -13.95 -6.84
C PRO A 66 8.92 -12.81 -5.84
N ALA A 67 8.00 -12.62 -4.88
CA ALA A 67 8.14 -11.58 -3.86
C ALA A 67 9.38 -11.87 -2.98
N PRO A 68 10.43 -11.03 -3.01
CA PRO A 68 11.66 -11.31 -2.28
C PRO A 68 11.53 -11.09 -0.77
N GLY A 69 10.54 -10.30 -0.35
CA GLY A 69 10.29 -10.03 1.06
C GLY A 69 9.00 -9.23 1.30
N ASP A 70 9.02 -8.44 2.37
CA ASP A 70 7.84 -7.78 2.88
C ASP A 70 7.48 -6.53 2.08
N CYS A 71 6.18 -6.34 1.91
CA CYS A 71 5.56 -5.19 1.30
C CYS A 71 4.52 -4.62 2.25
N ASN A 72 4.36 -3.31 2.23
CA ASN A 72 3.34 -2.60 2.98
C ASN A 72 2.34 -1.98 2.01
N GLY A 73 1.06 -1.98 2.39
CA GLY A 73 0.01 -1.26 1.69
C GLY A 73 -0.83 -0.47 2.67
N VAL A 74 -1.22 0.74 2.27
CA VAL A 74 -2.14 1.57 3.04
C VAL A 74 -3.49 1.57 2.34
N PHE A 75 -4.55 1.29 3.10
CA PHE A 75 -5.92 1.24 2.60
C PHE A 75 -6.82 2.14 3.43
N ARG A 76 -7.97 2.53 2.88
CA ARG A 76 -9.03 3.09 3.71
C ARG A 76 -9.82 1.95 4.35
N ARG A 77 -10.27 2.19 5.59
CA ARG A 77 -11.25 1.31 6.23
C ARG A 77 -12.57 1.27 5.46
#